data_AF-A0A7I9XXV6-F1
#
_entry.id   AF-A0A7I9XXV6-F1
#
_cell.length_a   1.000
_cell.length_b   1.000
_cell.length_c   1.000
_cell.angle_alpha   90.00
_cell.angle_beta   90.00
_cell.angle_gamma   90.00
#
_symmetry.space_group_name_H-M   'P 1'
#
loop_
_entity.id
_entity.type
_entity.pdbx_description
1 polymer ?
#
loop_
_entity_poly.entity_id
_entity_poly.type
_entity_poly.pdbx_seq_one_letter_code
_entity_poly.pdbx_strand_id
1 'polypeptide(L)'
;MKYKLGLKPVHTHPRIRLCDYYTSDLPSVDSLKFPLGHAGLVKPRMYLNDRIGDCAIAGSIEEIRLANALRGVTVNFTDDTAVQNYSEITGYNPADPGSDQGTDVHELYEFRQNTGIVDADGNRHKIVAYAGLTPGDWDEMLIALSLFEGCGNPSSRLRGSPVRIRASVASHPRPSPGRRRTLHSGVGRLRPPHRAAAHMGR
;
A
#
# COMPACT_ATOMS: atom_id res chain seq x y z
N MET A 1 15.09 22.25 11.68
CA MET A 1 15.31 21.18 10.68
C MET A 1 14.74 21.64 9.34
N LYS A 2 15.53 21.57 8.26
CA LYS A 2 15.05 21.82 6.90
C LYS A 2 14.66 20.45 6.33
N TYR A 3 13.37 20.16 6.25
CA TYR A 3 12.87 18.92 5.66
C TYR A 3 13.23 18.89 4.17
N LYS A 4 13.78 17.76 3.68
CA LYS A 4 13.97 17.55 2.25
C LYS A 4 12.66 17.03 1.67
N LEU A 5 11.94 17.89 0.96
CA LEU A 5 10.79 17.48 0.15
C LEU A 5 11.32 17.09 -1.23
N GLY A 6 10.97 15.91 -1.70
CA GLY A 6 11.44 15.39 -2.98
C GLY A 6 10.37 15.30 -4.04
N LEU A 7 9.25 16.01 -3.93
CA LEU A 7 8.25 16.00 -4.99
C LEU A 7 8.65 16.95 -6.13
N LYS A 8 8.84 16.42 -7.34
CA LYS A 8 9.01 17.25 -8.54
C LYS A 8 7.68 17.91 -8.97
N PRO A 9 7.71 19.07 -9.66
CA PRO A 9 6.50 19.66 -10.22
C PRO A 9 5.74 18.66 -11.10
N VAL A 10 4.42 18.58 -10.91
CA VAL A 10 3.57 17.68 -11.69
C VAL A 10 3.24 18.35 -13.03
N HIS A 11 3.83 17.86 -14.11
CA HIS A 11 3.68 18.45 -15.45
C HIS A 11 2.47 17.89 -16.23
N THR A 12 2.09 16.64 -15.99
CA THR A 12 1.01 15.96 -16.71
C THR A 12 -0.19 15.66 -15.80
N HIS A 13 -1.36 15.45 -16.39
CA HIS A 13 -2.57 15.05 -15.67
C HIS A 13 -2.76 13.53 -15.73
N PRO A 14 -3.29 12.89 -14.68
CA PRO A 14 -3.73 11.50 -14.75
C PRO A 14 -4.70 11.30 -15.91
N ARG A 15 -4.59 10.16 -16.60
CA ARG A 15 -5.52 9.83 -17.69
C ARG A 15 -6.95 9.62 -17.20
N ILE A 16 -7.09 9.16 -15.95
CA ILE A 16 -8.36 8.92 -15.27
C ILE A 16 -8.53 9.98 -14.19
N ARG A 17 -9.64 10.70 -14.21
CA ARG A 17 -10.07 11.60 -13.13
C ARG A 17 -11.24 10.97 -12.40
N LEU A 18 -11.21 10.97 -11.07
CA LEU A 18 -12.25 10.30 -10.29
C LEU A 18 -13.63 10.96 -10.50
N CYS A 19 -13.69 12.29 -10.52
CA CYS A 19 -14.90 13.06 -10.79
C CYS A 19 -15.64 12.68 -12.10
N ASP A 20 -14.93 12.19 -13.12
CA ASP A 20 -15.55 11.79 -14.40
C ASP A 20 -16.38 10.49 -14.25
N TYR A 21 -16.26 9.79 -13.12
CA TYR A 21 -16.98 8.55 -12.80
C TYR A 21 -18.02 8.75 -11.68
N TYR A 22 -18.36 9.99 -11.35
CA TYR A 22 -19.36 10.26 -10.32
C TYR A 22 -20.76 9.96 -10.83
N THR A 23 -21.37 8.97 -10.21
CA THR A 23 -22.73 8.51 -10.47
C THR A 23 -23.57 8.66 -9.21
N SER A 24 -24.89 8.70 -9.34
CA SER A 24 -25.81 8.98 -8.21
C SER A 24 -25.83 7.89 -7.13
N ASP A 25 -25.23 6.74 -7.39
CA ASP A 25 -25.05 5.63 -6.46
C ASP A 25 -23.73 5.71 -5.64
N LEU A 26 -22.84 6.66 -5.95
CA LEU A 26 -21.68 6.92 -5.09
C LEU A 26 -22.08 7.63 -3.78
N PRO A 27 -21.30 7.45 -2.70
CA PRO A 27 -21.52 8.17 -1.45
C PRO A 27 -21.49 9.69 -1.66
N SER A 28 -22.47 10.39 -1.11
CA SER A 28 -22.35 11.84 -0.87
C SER A 28 -21.57 12.10 0.40
N VAL A 29 -20.99 13.30 0.54
CA VAL A 29 -20.30 13.72 1.77
C VAL A 29 -21.20 13.57 3.00
N ASP A 30 -22.48 13.91 2.88
CA ASP A 30 -23.47 13.78 3.96
C ASP A 30 -23.74 12.33 4.38
N SER A 31 -23.44 11.36 3.51
CA SER A 31 -23.62 9.93 3.76
C SER A 31 -22.40 9.25 4.38
N LEU A 32 -21.26 9.96 4.49
CA LEU A 32 -20.01 9.38 4.95
C LEU A 32 -20.06 9.02 6.44
N LYS A 33 -19.43 7.89 6.79
CA LYS A 33 -19.31 7.42 8.17
C LYS A 33 -17.91 7.73 8.69
N PHE A 34 -17.85 8.47 9.79
CA PHE A 34 -16.60 8.85 10.45
C PHE A 34 -16.29 7.95 11.66
N PRO A 35 -15.01 7.80 12.04
CA PRO A 35 -13.82 8.38 11.39
C PRO A 35 -13.49 7.70 10.05
N LEU A 36 -13.00 8.48 9.09
CA LEU A 36 -12.46 7.95 7.83
C LEU A 36 -10.99 7.53 8.02
N GLY A 37 -10.60 6.48 7.30
CA GLY A 37 -9.24 5.97 7.29
C GLY A 37 -8.88 5.12 8.52
N HIS A 38 -7.61 4.70 8.56
CA HIS A 38 -7.16 3.59 9.40
C HIS A 38 -5.82 3.88 10.08
N ALA A 39 -5.67 5.09 10.62
CA ALA A 39 -4.39 5.61 11.12
C ALA A 39 -3.74 4.75 12.23
N GLY A 40 -4.52 3.95 12.96
CA GLY A 40 -4.03 3.05 14.00
C GLY A 40 -3.62 1.66 13.50
N LEU A 41 -3.90 1.31 12.24
CA LEU A 41 -3.73 -0.05 11.74
C LEU A 41 -2.27 -0.40 11.42
N VAL A 42 -1.49 0.61 11.05
CA VAL A 42 -0.05 0.48 10.80
C VAL A 42 0.71 1.55 11.58
N LYS A 43 1.82 1.15 12.21
CA LYS A 43 2.74 2.13 12.82
C LYS A 43 3.56 2.80 11.71
N PRO A 44 3.49 4.14 11.57
CA PRO A 44 4.24 4.86 10.55
C PRO A 44 5.76 4.76 10.74
N ARG A 45 6.49 4.79 9.64
CA ARG A 45 7.96 4.79 9.57
C ARG A 45 8.43 5.83 8.56
N MET A 46 9.66 6.33 8.76
CA MET A 46 10.21 7.40 7.92
C MET A 46 10.83 6.92 6.61
N TYR A 47 11.39 5.70 6.56
CA TYR A 47 12.06 5.16 5.37
C TYR A 47 13.14 6.07 4.78
N LEU A 48 13.85 6.81 5.64
CA LEU A 48 14.84 7.85 5.29
C LEU A 48 14.29 9.14 4.66
N ASN A 49 12.98 9.35 4.64
CA ASN A 49 12.36 10.61 4.19
C ASN A 49 12.66 11.83 5.08
N ASP A 50 13.32 11.61 6.22
CA ASP A 50 13.95 12.67 7.02
C ASP A 50 15.35 13.08 6.50
N ARG A 51 15.92 12.35 5.53
CA ARG A 51 17.31 12.47 5.08
C ARG A 51 17.46 12.64 3.56
N ILE A 52 16.58 12.06 2.75
CA ILE A 52 16.61 12.10 1.28
C ILE A 52 15.25 12.53 0.70
N GLY A 53 15.20 12.88 -0.59
CA GLY A 53 13.98 13.31 -1.28
C GLY A 53 13.03 12.18 -1.69
N ASP A 54 12.82 11.17 -0.85
CA ASP A 54 12.05 9.97 -1.19
C ASP A 54 10.59 10.02 -0.70
N CYS A 55 10.05 11.19 -0.35
CA CYS A 55 8.70 11.33 0.23
C CYS A 55 7.59 10.60 -0.54
N ALA A 56 7.69 10.54 -1.87
CA ALA A 56 6.73 9.84 -2.71
C ALA A 56 6.84 8.31 -2.60
N ILE A 57 8.04 7.80 -2.32
CA ILE A 57 8.35 6.38 -2.14
C ILE A 57 7.94 5.96 -0.73
N ALA A 58 8.35 6.70 0.31
CA ALA A 58 7.92 6.45 1.68
C ALA A 58 6.38 6.46 1.81
N GLY A 59 5.70 7.42 1.16
CA GLY A 59 4.24 7.45 1.10
C GLY A 59 3.64 6.23 0.38
N SER A 60 4.22 5.80 -0.74
CA SER A 60 3.76 4.60 -1.47
C SER A 60 3.98 3.31 -0.66
N ILE A 61 5.07 3.22 0.10
CA ILE A 61 5.34 2.10 1.01
C ILE A 61 4.26 2.04 2.10
N GLU A 62 3.94 3.17 2.74
CA GLU A 62 2.90 3.19 3.77
C GLU A 62 1.51 2.86 3.21
N GLU A 63 1.20 3.29 1.99
CA GLU A 63 -0.01 2.90 1.29
C GLU A 63 -0.09 1.38 1.08
N ILE A 64 0.99 0.74 0.62
CA ILE A 64 1.06 -0.72 0.45
C ILE A 64 0.90 -1.44 1.78
N ARG A 65 1.58 -0.97 2.83
CA ARG A 65 1.48 -1.55 4.18
C ARG A 65 0.07 -1.46 4.71
N LEU A 66 -0.57 -0.30 4.58
CA LEU A 66 -1.93 -0.09 5.05
C LEU A 66 -2.93 -0.97 4.28
N ALA A 67 -2.84 -1.00 2.95
CA ALA A 67 -3.72 -1.80 2.10
C ALA A 67 -3.61 -3.31 2.41
N ASN A 68 -2.42 -3.81 2.73
CA ASN A 68 -2.23 -5.20 3.15
C ASN A 68 -2.72 -5.44 4.58
N ALA A 69 -2.49 -4.50 5.51
CA ALA A 69 -2.93 -4.62 6.90
C ALA A 69 -4.47 -4.67 7.01
N LEU A 70 -5.19 -3.93 6.14
CA LEU A 70 -6.65 -4.01 6.02
C LEU A 70 -7.16 -5.43 5.70
N ARG A 71 -6.29 -6.28 5.15
CA ARG A 71 -6.56 -7.67 4.80
C ARG A 71 -5.97 -8.67 5.81
N GLY A 72 -5.42 -8.17 6.93
CA GLY A 72 -4.71 -8.98 7.91
C GLY A 72 -3.35 -9.49 7.46
N VAL A 73 -2.76 -8.90 6.41
CA VAL A 73 -1.44 -9.26 5.88
C VAL A 73 -0.41 -8.22 6.30
N THR A 74 0.71 -8.68 6.86
CA THR A 74 1.86 -7.81 7.15
C THR A 74 2.87 -7.89 6.01
N VAL A 75 3.25 -6.73 5.48
CA VAL A 75 4.32 -6.59 4.47
C VAL A 75 5.43 -5.73 5.06
N ASN A 76 6.68 -6.19 4.92
CA ASN A 76 7.83 -5.56 5.53
C ASN A 76 8.63 -4.75 4.51
N PHE A 77 8.95 -3.52 4.88
CA PHE A 77 9.88 -2.66 4.16
C PHE A 77 11.00 -2.21 5.10
N THR A 78 12.18 -1.98 4.54
CA THR A 78 13.36 -1.44 5.23
C THR A 78 13.81 -0.14 4.57
N ASP A 79 14.68 0.59 5.25
CA ASP A 79 15.34 1.77 4.69
C ASP A 79 16.12 1.40 3.40
N ASP A 80 16.77 0.23 3.37
CA ASP A 80 17.46 -0.26 2.18
C ASP A 80 16.51 -0.50 1.00
N THR A 81 15.35 -1.12 1.24
CA THR A 81 14.35 -1.30 0.17
C THR A 81 13.77 0.04 -0.29
N ALA A 82 13.63 1.02 0.61
CA ALA A 82 13.18 2.36 0.23
C ALA A 82 14.20 3.05 -0.69
N VAL A 83 15.49 2.98 -0.35
CA VAL A 83 16.58 3.48 -1.21
C VAL A 83 16.61 2.73 -2.53
N GLN A 84 16.49 1.40 -2.53
CA GLN A 84 16.46 0.60 -3.76
C GLN A 84 15.33 1.05 -4.68
N ASN A 85 14.10 1.16 -4.18
CA ASN A 85 12.97 1.62 -4.98
C ASN A 85 13.19 3.06 -5.46
N TYR A 86 13.71 3.94 -4.60
CA TYR A 86 13.98 5.33 -4.96
C TYR A 86 15.01 5.44 -6.08
N SER A 87 16.10 4.67 -6.00
CA SER A 87 17.11 4.53 -7.05
C SER A 87 16.55 3.96 -8.35
N GLU A 88 15.76 2.88 -8.28
CA GLU A 88 15.14 2.25 -9.46
C GLU A 88 14.19 3.22 -10.21
N ILE A 89 13.48 4.08 -9.47
CA ILE A 89 12.47 4.99 -10.04
C ILE A 89 13.11 6.29 -10.54
N THR A 90 14.06 6.86 -9.80
CA THR A 90 14.52 8.24 -10.04
C THR A 90 15.93 8.34 -10.60
N GLY A 91 16.69 7.22 -10.60
CA GLY A 91 18.12 7.23 -10.87
C GLY A 91 18.97 7.75 -9.71
N TYR A 92 18.38 7.93 -8.52
CA TYR A 92 19.13 8.31 -7.31
C TYR A 92 20.30 7.37 -7.06
N ASN A 93 21.47 7.95 -6.80
CA ASN A 93 22.70 7.26 -6.45
C ASN A 93 23.13 7.70 -5.03
N PRO A 94 23.12 6.80 -4.02
CA PRO A 94 23.49 7.15 -2.66
C PRO A 94 24.96 7.59 -2.50
N ALA A 95 25.84 7.26 -3.46
CA ALA A 95 27.23 7.72 -3.48
C ALA A 95 27.38 9.14 -4.07
N ASP A 96 26.35 9.68 -4.74
CA ASP A 96 26.35 11.03 -5.31
C ASP A 96 25.17 11.84 -4.73
N PRO A 97 25.41 12.69 -3.72
CA PRO A 97 24.36 13.54 -3.15
C PRO A 97 23.69 14.48 -4.17
N GLY A 98 24.35 14.78 -5.30
CA GLY A 98 23.79 15.60 -6.38
C GLY A 98 22.68 14.89 -7.16
N SER A 99 22.60 13.55 -7.08
CA SER A 99 21.56 12.76 -7.73
C SER A 99 20.20 12.78 -7.00
N ASP A 100 20.14 13.30 -5.77
CA ASP A 100 18.90 13.44 -4.98
C ASP A 100 18.05 14.58 -5.55
N GLN A 101 17.28 14.27 -6.59
CA GLN A 101 16.46 15.22 -7.35
C GLN A 101 14.95 15.04 -7.11
N GLY A 102 14.58 14.18 -6.17
CA GLY A 102 13.18 13.85 -5.93
C GLY A 102 12.54 12.98 -7.02
N THR A 103 11.24 12.80 -6.93
CA THR A 103 10.43 11.89 -7.74
C THR A 103 9.40 12.66 -8.56
N ASP A 104 9.29 12.32 -9.85
CA ASP A 104 8.11 12.64 -10.64
C ASP A 104 7.00 11.63 -10.33
N VAL A 105 5.80 12.14 -10.05
CA VAL A 105 4.67 11.32 -9.61
C VAL A 105 4.18 10.37 -10.70
N HIS A 106 4.31 10.75 -11.96
CA HIS A 106 3.89 9.89 -13.07
C HIS A 106 4.89 8.78 -13.32
N GLU A 107 6.20 9.08 -13.26
CA GLU A 107 7.25 8.06 -13.29
C GLU A 107 7.01 7.03 -12.16
N LEU A 108 6.72 7.50 -10.96
CA LEU A 108 6.36 6.64 -9.82
C LEU A 108 5.14 5.76 -10.11
N TYR A 109 4.02 6.33 -10.57
CA TYR A 109 2.81 5.53 -10.77
C TYR A 109 2.91 4.61 -11.99
N GLU A 110 3.59 5.02 -13.06
CA GLU A 110 3.89 4.15 -14.20
C GLU A 110 4.79 2.98 -13.77
N PHE A 111 5.83 3.26 -12.98
CA PHE A 111 6.66 2.21 -12.40
C PHE A 111 5.86 1.27 -11.50
N ARG A 112 4.97 1.81 -10.64
CA ARG A 112 4.09 1.01 -9.78
C ARG A 112 3.12 0.13 -10.59
N GLN A 113 2.66 0.57 -11.76
CA GLN A 113 1.80 -0.24 -12.62
C GLN A 113 2.58 -1.36 -13.32
N ASN A 114 3.73 -1.02 -13.90
CA ASN A 114 4.46 -1.92 -14.79
C ASN A 114 5.39 -2.87 -14.03
N THR A 115 6.05 -2.36 -12.98
CA THR A 115 7.12 -3.05 -12.26
C THR A 115 6.72 -3.36 -10.81
N GLY A 116 6.21 -2.35 -10.09
CA GLY A 116 5.84 -2.47 -8.67
C GLY A 116 7.00 -2.21 -7.71
N ILE A 117 6.65 -1.80 -6.49
CA ILE A 117 7.61 -1.51 -5.41
C ILE A 117 8.06 -2.82 -4.76
N VAL A 118 9.36 -3.02 -4.61
CA VAL A 118 9.92 -4.22 -3.98
C VAL A 118 9.94 -4.12 -2.46
N ASP A 119 9.50 -5.16 -1.77
CA ASP A 119 9.55 -5.28 -0.31
C ASP A 119 10.82 -5.98 0.20
N ALA A 120 10.96 -6.11 1.52
CA ALA A 120 12.14 -6.74 2.15
C ALA A 120 12.29 -8.23 1.86
N ASP A 121 11.22 -8.89 1.42
CA ASP A 121 11.21 -10.30 1.03
C ASP A 121 11.45 -10.48 -0.48
N GLY A 122 11.63 -9.38 -1.22
CA GLY A 122 11.85 -9.35 -2.67
C GLY A 122 10.57 -9.42 -3.51
N ASN A 123 9.39 -9.33 -2.90
CA ASN A 123 8.12 -9.31 -3.64
C ASN A 123 7.84 -7.92 -4.21
N ARG A 124 7.31 -7.86 -5.44
CA ARG A 124 6.90 -6.59 -6.08
C ARG A 124 5.40 -6.34 -5.95
N HIS A 125 5.06 -5.17 -5.40
CA HIS A 125 3.70 -4.71 -5.17
C HIS A 125 3.28 -3.74 -6.27
N LYS A 126 2.49 -4.24 -7.22
CA LYS A 126 1.97 -3.46 -8.35
C LYS A 126 0.61 -2.85 -8.04
N ILE A 127 0.31 -1.73 -8.68
CA ILE A 127 -1.04 -1.17 -8.73
C ILE A 127 -1.71 -1.51 -10.06
N VAL A 128 -3.02 -1.65 -10.07
CA VAL A 128 -3.79 -1.85 -11.31
C VAL A 128 -4.02 -0.50 -11.99
N ALA A 129 -4.42 0.51 -11.21
CA ALA A 129 -4.78 1.82 -11.70
C ALA A 129 -4.52 2.90 -10.65
N TYR A 130 -4.53 4.15 -11.11
CA TYR A 130 -4.61 5.34 -10.28
C TYR A 130 -5.55 6.36 -10.93
N ALA A 131 -6.25 7.13 -10.10
CA ALA A 131 -7.09 8.23 -10.54
C ALA A 131 -6.63 9.54 -9.92
N GLY A 132 -6.71 10.63 -10.68
CA GLY A 132 -6.50 11.99 -10.18
C GLY A 132 -7.74 12.52 -9.49
N LEU A 133 -7.55 13.18 -8.34
CA LEU A 133 -8.59 13.99 -7.73
C LEU A 133 -8.49 15.44 -8.22
N THR A 134 -9.62 16.15 -8.22
CA THR A 134 -9.69 17.57 -8.53
C THR A 134 -8.93 18.36 -7.45
N PRO A 135 -7.91 19.15 -7.83
CA PRO A 135 -7.11 19.83 -6.83
C PRO A 135 -7.91 20.86 -6.03
N GLY A 136 -7.85 20.76 -4.71
CA GLY A 136 -8.58 21.66 -3.80
C GLY A 136 -10.04 21.28 -3.54
N ASP A 137 -10.54 20.22 -4.17
CA ASP A 137 -11.86 19.66 -3.89
C ASP A 137 -11.79 18.71 -2.69
N TRP A 138 -12.24 19.20 -1.54
CA TRP A 138 -12.22 18.45 -0.28
C TRP A 138 -13.30 17.36 -0.25
N ASP A 139 -14.43 17.59 -0.92
CA ASP A 139 -15.54 16.64 -0.96
C ASP A 139 -15.13 15.41 -1.78
N GLU A 140 -14.50 15.63 -2.94
CA GLU A 140 -13.94 14.54 -3.74
C GLU A 140 -12.84 13.77 -2.97
N MET A 141 -12.05 14.44 -2.14
CA MET A 141 -11.05 13.79 -1.28
C MET A 141 -11.71 12.90 -0.21
N LEU A 142 -12.75 13.39 0.47
CA LEU A 142 -13.45 12.61 1.50
C LEU A 142 -14.16 11.40 0.88
N ILE A 143 -14.79 11.58 -0.28
CA ILE A 143 -15.40 10.49 -1.05
C ILE A 143 -14.32 9.48 -1.46
N ALA A 144 -13.17 9.91 -1.99
CA ALA A 144 -12.08 9.02 -2.36
C ALA A 144 -11.54 8.22 -1.14
N LEU A 145 -11.35 8.88 0.00
CA LEU A 145 -10.95 8.20 1.24
C LEU A 145 -11.97 7.14 1.68
N SER A 146 -13.26 7.42 1.53
CA SER A 146 -14.32 6.47 1.87
C SER A 146 -14.40 5.27 0.92
N LEU A 147 -14.10 5.47 -0.36
CA LEU A 147 -14.20 4.42 -1.39
C LEU A 147 -12.98 3.50 -1.43
N PHE A 148 -11.79 4.06 -1.20
CA PHE A 148 -10.52 3.37 -1.43
C PHE A 148 -9.73 3.09 -0.15
N GLU A 149 -10.27 3.46 1.02
CA GLU A 149 -9.64 3.26 2.34
C GLU A 149 -8.30 4.01 2.53
N GLY A 150 -7.91 4.82 1.54
CA GLY A 150 -6.69 5.62 1.51
C GLY A 150 -6.55 6.42 0.21
N CYS A 151 -5.84 7.55 0.29
CA CYS A 151 -5.44 8.31 -0.89
C CYS A 151 -4.01 8.86 -0.71
N GLY A 152 -3.19 8.77 -1.74
CA GLY A 152 -1.85 9.36 -1.77
C GLY A 152 -1.94 10.87 -1.92
N ASN A 153 -1.33 11.60 -0.99
CA ASN A 153 -1.11 13.04 -1.10
C ASN A 153 0.38 13.34 -1.25
N PRO A 154 0.93 13.28 -2.47
CA PRO A 154 2.35 13.58 -2.69
C PRO A 154 2.69 15.07 -2.46
N SER A 155 1.69 15.96 -2.36
CA SER A 155 1.83 17.40 -2.54
C SER A 155 1.23 18.21 -1.38
N SER A 156 1.79 18.13 -0.17
CA SER A 156 1.61 19.21 0.81
C SER A 156 2.66 20.30 0.56
N ARG A 157 2.44 21.18 -0.45
CA ARG A 157 3.24 22.42 -0.52
C ARG A 157 2.88 23.30 0.67
N LEU A 158 3.88 23.79 1.39
CA LEU A 158 3.75 24.94 2.26
C LEU A 158 3.51 26.19 1.38
N ARG A 159 2.24 26.50 1.11
CA ARG A 159 1.65 27.63 0.35
C ARG A 159 1.88 27.64 -1.18
N GLY A 160 0.78 27.89 -1.92
CA GLY A 160 0.82 28.58 -3.22
C GLY A 160 0.60 27.76 -4.51
N SER A 161 0.29 26.46 -4.46
CA SER A 161 -0.09 25.71 -5.67
C SER A 161 -1.09 24.60 -5.36
N PRO A 162 -1.97 24.24 -6.32
CA PRO A 162 -3.03 23.25 -6.10
C PRO A 162 -2.47 21.90 -5.59
N VAL A 163 -2.98 21.45 -4.44
CA VAL A 163 -2.71 20.14 -3.84
C VAL A 163 -3.29 19.07 -4.77
N ARG A 164 -2.46 18.14 -5.26
CA ARG A 164 -2.92 17.03 -6.12
C ARG A 164 -2.92 15.73 -5.33
N ILE A 165 -4.10 15.14 -5.16
CA ILE A 165 -4.34 13.90 -4.42
C ILE A 165 -4.69 12.80 -5.42
N ARG A 166 -4.30 11.55 -5.15
CA ARG A 166 -4.63 10.40 -6.01
C ARG A 166 -5.10 9.20 -5.20
N ALA A 167 -6.03 8.44 -5.75
CA ALA A 167 -6.39 7.11 -5.25
C ALA A 167 -5.74 6.04 -6.13
N SER A 168 -5.31 4.93 -5.52
CA SER A 168 -4.77 3.78 -6.25
C SER A 168 -5.39 2.48 -5.76
N VAL A 169 -5.48 1.50 -6.66
CA VAL A 169 -6.00 0.17 -6.36
C VAL A 169 -4.86 -0.84 -6.51
N ALA A 170 -4.47 -1.47 -5.41
CA ALA A 170 -3.42 -2.48 -5.39
C ALA A 170 -3.83 -3.75 -6.16
N SER A 171 -2.91 -4.30 -6.96
CA SER A 171 -3.10 -5.57 -7.65
C SER A 171 -2.77 -6.75 -6.72
N HIS A 172 -3.46 -7.87 -6.93
CA HIS A 172 -3.29 -9.06 -6.09
C HIS A 172 -2.12 -9.92 -6.59
N PRO A 173 -1.13 -10.29 -5.75
CA PRO A 173 -0.26 -11.41 -6.08
C PRO A 173 -1.10 -12.68 -6.11
N ARG A 174 -1.04 -13.43 -7.23
CA ARG A 174 -1.68 -14.74 -7.32
C ARG A 174 -0.99 -15.69 -6.33
N PRO A 175 -1.73 -16.45 -5.51
CA PRO A 175 -1.11 -17.48 -4.68
C PRO A 175 -0.40 -18.48 -5.60
N SER A 176 0.90 -18.72 -5.34
CA SER A 176 1.65 -19.77 -6.03
C SER A 176 0.95 -21.11 -5.82
N PRO A 177 0.80 -21.95 -6.86
CA PRO A 177 0.18 -23.26 -6.69
C PRO A 177 1.11 -24.14 -5.86
N GLY A 178 0.85 -24.21 -4.55
CA GLY A 178 1.56 -25.07 -3.61
C GLY A 178 1.41 -26.53 -4.01
N ARG A 179 2.56 -27.23 -4.08
CA ARG A 179 2.66 -28.69 -4.20
C ARG A 179 1.66 -29.38 -3.27
N ARG A 180 0.76 -30.18 -3.84
CA ARG A 180 -0.06 -31.16 -3.10
C ARG A 180 0.87 -32.02 -2.24
N ARG A 181 0.80 -31.89 -0.92
CA ARG A 181 1.22 -32.96 0.00
C ARG A 181 0.21 -34.08 -0.13
N THR A 182 0.65 -35.21 -0.65
CA THR A 182 -0.05 -36.49 -0.59
C THR A 182 -0.17 -36.92 0.88
N LEU A 183 -1.39 -36.90 1.41
CA LEU A 183 -1.73 -37.60 2.66
C LEU A 183 -1.76 -39.10 2.37
N HIS A 184 -0.76 -39.83 2.85
CA HIS A 184 -0.85 -41.29 2.94
C HIS A 184 -1.86 -41.67 4.03
N SER A 185 -2.93 -42.32 3.62
CA SER A 185 -3.90 -42.98 4.49
C SER A 185 -3.29 -44.24 5.11
N GLY A 186 -2.85 -44.14 6.37
CA GLY A 186 -2.49 -45.29 7.20
C GLY A 186 -3.71 -45.82 7.95
N VAL A 187 -4.37 -46.85 7.42
CA VAL A 187 -5.44 -47.58 8.13
C VAL A 187 -4.81 -48.55 9.14
N GLY A 188 -4.70 -48.11 10.39
CA GLY A 188 -4.32 -48.97 11.52
C GLY A 188 -5.53 -49.75 12.04
N ARG A 189 -5.48 -51.09 11.95
CA ARG A 189 -6.45 -51.99 12.59
C ARG A 189 -6.26 -51.98 14.11
N LEU A 190 -7.24 -51.52 14.86
CA LEU A 190 -7.34 -51.67 16.32
C LEU A 190 -8.12 -52.94 16.65
N ARG A 191 -7.48 -53.90 17.35
CA ARG A 191 -8.14 -54.99 18.09
C ARG A 191 -8.65 -54.46 19.44
N PRO A 192 -9.76 -54.98 19.99
CA PRO A 192 -10.40 -54.41 21.17
C PRO A 192 -9.72 -54.87 22.49
N PRO A 193 -9.77 -54.07 23.57
CA PRO A 193 -9.30 -54.50 24.88
C PRO A 193 -10.38 -55.29 25.65
N HIS A 194 -9.90 -56.19 26.50
CA HIS A 194 -10.65 -57.05 27.41
C HIS A 194 -11.49 -56.26 28.43
N ARG A 195 -12.70 -56.80 28.71
CA ARG A 195 -13.54 -56.44 29.86
C ARG A 195 -12.87 -56.82 31.19
N ALA A 196 -12.81 -55.88 32.12
CA ALA A 196 -12.90 -56.15 33.55
C ALA A 196 -13.45 -54.89 34.25
N ALA A 197 -14.72 -54.95 34.67
CA ALA A 197 -15.31 -54.00 35.60
C ALA A 197 -15.55 -54.74 36.92
N ALA A 198 -14.95 -54.21 37.98
CA ALA A 198 -15.22 -54.60 39.35
C ALA A 198 -16.54 -53.96 39.81
N HIS A 199 -17.33 -54.68 40.61
CA HIS A 199 -18.13 -54.05 41.65
C HIS A 199 -18.29 -54.99 42.85
N MET A 200 -17.65 -54.59 43.95
CA MET A 200 -18.03 -54.94 45.31
C MET A 200 -19.27 -54.13 45.71
N GLY A 201 -20.16 -54.74 46.47
CA GLY A 201 -21.30 -54.09 47.13
C GLY A 201 -22.18 -55.15 47.79
N ARG A 202 -22.26 -55.09 49.12
CA ARG A 202 -23.02 -55.98 50.01
C ARG A 202 -24.52 -55.78 49.91
#